data_AF-A0A521WPQ1-F1
#
_entry.id   AF-A0A521WPQ1-F1
#
_cell.length_a   1.000
_cell.length_b   1.000
_cell.length_c   1.000
_cell.angle_alpha   90.00
_cell.angle_beta   90.00
_cell.angle_gamma   90.00
#
_symmetry.space_group_name_H-M   'P 1'
#
loop_
_entity.id
_entity.type
_entity.pdbx_description
1 polymer ?
#
loop_
_entity_poly.entity_id
_entity_poly.type
_entity_poly.pdbx_seq_one_letter_code
_entity_poly.pdbx_strand_id
1 'polypeptide(L)'
;MTTNRTKQYFFLLISMLLLAVIALPAGERTHIGGVSLARAFVGYARGLEAIGTNPANLTLPHREPPRGWITETIPYDSTVTVKDSLGNDSTYVIELTRDTTWLVEYFPPAVSFSIPAFSWGTNFGSDFINYDIYKEYFTGVPDIDGDGERDPRYLNDDDKNKILELFPSGLSETHFDFELRAFGFTVHNDFIGDIGMSVTEKVAANLDLPKDYMRFFFFGLDSLGSFYDFDGTSIRGWHLREYALSYARKLPMLNYKHFYNVSAGLGLKLVHGYEVAITEKYNASFANKPNPNGGWDLIGNFDTRILRSTSFNPDDDNEEYNPIGSPAGTGIGIDLGIGADVYQAIRAGFSITDIGSITWTKNTKETIGNASFVMTNPTQQEQFDSLKDAFTGKDTTTGEFSTTLPTAMRLGAAIQVDQLPFIGSFPGELLVSIEYHQGFNLSPGNTTRARFAIGTEYRPARWIPIRTGISMGGVDRFNWAAGFGLDFGGFNWNFGTENFGLLFSPNNWDQASFGMSMIVRI
;
A
#
# COMPACT_ATOMS: atom_id res chain seq x y z
N MET A 1 34.30 32.70 1.80
CA MET A 1 33.62 32.23 0.56
C MET A 1 33.23 30.75 0.59
N THR A 2 33.82 29.90 1.43
CA THR A 2 33.50 28.46 1.52
C THR A 2 32.08 28.17 2.05
N THR A 3 31.59 28.95 3.02
CA THR A 3 30.32 28.69 3.76
C THR A 3 29.05 28.67 2.91
N ASN A 4 29.03 29.36 1.75
CA ASN A 4 27.86 29.36 0.86
C ASN A 4 27.74 28.10 -0.01
N ARG A 5 28.87 27.45 -0.36
CA ARG A 5 28.83 26.26 -1.21
C ARG A 5 28.21 25.07 -0.48
N THR A 6 28.53 24.87 0.79
CA THR A 6 27.94 23.79 1.61
C THR A 6 26.42 23.97 1.76
N LYS A 7 25.93 25.20 1.95
CA LYS A 7 24.49 25.49 1.96
C LYS A 7 23.83 25.21 0.60
N GLN A 8 24.51 25.50 -0.51
CA GLN A 8 24.00 25.17 -1.86
C GLN A 8 23.96 23.66 -2.10
N TYR A 9 24.97 22.88 -1.71
CA TYR A 9 24.92 21.41 -1.86
C TYR A 9 23.91 20.75 -0.92
N PHE A 10 23.74 21.27 0.30
CA PHE A 10 22.69 20.83 1.23
C PHE A 10 21.30 21.11 0.65
N PHE A 11 21.06 22.32 0.14
CA PHE A 11 19.82 22.63 -0.58
C PHE A 11 19.67 21.80 -1.83
N LEU A 12 20.71 21.50 -2.60
CA LEU A 12 20.60 20.73 -3.84
C LEU A 12 20.37 19.24 -3.58
N LEU A 13 20.93 18.67 -2.51
CA LEU A 13 20.66 17.31 -2.05
C LEU A 13 19.22 17.21 -1.48
N ILE A 14 18.81 18.18 -0.65
CA ILE A 14 17.45 18.28 -0.14
C ILE A 14 16.46 18.56 -1.28
N SER A 15 16.82 19.33 -2.31
CA SER A 15 16.01 19.55 -3.51
C SER A 15 15.98 18.33 -4.40
N MET A 16 17.04 17.52 -4.50
CA MET A 16 16.98 16.22 -5.19
C MET A 16 16.08 15.23 -4.44
N LEU A 17 16.14 15.21 -3.10
CA LEU A 17 15.19 14.49 -2.26
C LEU A 17 13.76 15.04 -2.41
N LEU A 18 13.55 16.37 -2.40
CA LEU A 18 12.22 16.98 -2.52
C LEU A 18 11.63 16.93 -3.94
N LEU A 19 12.46 16.95 -4.99
CA LEU A 19 12.02 16.74 -6.38
C LEU A 19 11.76 15.24 -6.65
N ALA A 20 12.45 14.34 -5.95
CA ALA A 20 12.08 12.92 -5.91
C ALA A 20 10.81 12.64 -5.08
N VAL A 21 10.41 13.55 -4.18
CA VAL A 21 9.20 13.46 -3.33
C VAL A 21 7.92 13.91 -4.05
N ILE A 22 7.98 14.35 -5.31
CA ILE A 22 6.77 14.74 -6.07
C ILE A 22 5.97 13.51 -6.57
N ALA A 23 6.58 12.31 -6.61
CA ALA A 23 5.88 11.04 -6.76
C ALA A 23 5.63 10.39 -5.37
N LEU A 24 4.43 9.84 -5.16
CA LEU A 24 3.87 9.41 -3.86
C LEU A 24 3.33 7.94 -3.98
N PRO A 25 3.27 7.00 -3.01
CA PRO A 25 3.03 5.52 -3.22
C PRO A 25 1.66 4.88 -2.96
N ALA A 26 1.46 3.57 -3.25
CA ALA A 26 0.17 2.88 -3.12
C ALA A 26 0.29 1.35 -3.02
N GLY A 27 -0.08 0.83 -1.85
CA GLY A 27 -0.70 -0.48 -1.66
C GLY A 27 -2.06 -0.33 -0.98
N GLU A 28 -2.75 -1.44 -0.67
CA GLU A 28 -4.13 -1.47 -0.13
C GLU A 28 -4.36 -0.64 1.15
N ARG A 29 -4.63 0.66 1.00
CA ARG A 29 -4.78 1.64 2.09
C ARG A 29 -6.21 2.20 2.15
N THR A 30 -7.02 1.98 1.12
CA THR A 30 -8.47 2.30 1.11
C THR A 30 -9.34 1.35 1.95
N HIS A 31 -8.76 0.26 2.48
CA HIS A 31 -9.45 -0.81 3.23
C HIS A 31 -9.24 -0.65 4.73
N ILE A 32 -9.83 0.39 5.35
CA ILE A 32 -9.49 0.81 6.72
C ILE A 32 -9.81 -0.24 7.80
N GLY A 33 -10.79 -1.12 7.57
CA GLY A 33 -10.98 -2.31 8.40
C GLY A 33 -9.73 -3.20 8.40
N GLY A 34 -9.21 -3.53 7.21
CA GLY A 34 -8.00 -4.32 7.02
C GLY A 34 -6.72 -3.62 7.53
N VAL A 35 -6.54 -2.32 7.27
CA VAL A 35 -5.42 -1.51 7.80
C VAL A 35 -5.34 -1.63 9.32
N SER A 36 -6.48 -1.48 10.00
CA SER A 36 -6.55 -1.59 11.47
C SER A 36 -6.29 -3.00 12.01
N LEU A 37 -6.29 -4.02 11.14
CA LEU A 37 -5.99 -5.43 11.40
C LEU A 37 -4.58 -5.82 10.91
N ALA A 38 -3.69 -4.84 10.71
CA ALA A 38 -2.34 -5.01 10.14
C ALA A 38 -2.33 -5.70 8.77
N ARG A 39 -3.37 -5.44 7.97
CA ARG A 39 -3.70 -6.10 6.69
C ARG A 39 -3.81 -7.63 6.80
N ALA A 40 -4.34 -8.16 7.91
CA ALA A 40 -4.83 -9.54 8.00
C ALA A 40 -6.32 -9.61 7.62
N PHE A 41 -6.66 -9.65 6.33
CA PHE A 41 -8.04 -9.35 5.90
C PHE A 41 -8.59 -10.16 4.71
N VAL A 42 -7.77 -10.83 3.90
CA VAL A 42 -8.20 -11.55 2.67
C VAL A 42 -9.31 -12.60 2.88
N GLY A 43 -9.40 -13.19 4.09
CA GLY A 43 -10.46 -14.15 4.44
C GLY A 43 -11.83 -13.53 4.75
N TYR A 44 -11.89 -12.22 5.03
CA TYR A 44 -13.09 -11.53 5.55
C TYR A 44 -13.46 -10.23 4.80
N ALA A 45 -12.56 -9.73 3.94
CA ALA A 45 -12.76 -8.54 3.11
C ALA A 45 -14.07 -8.63 2.31
N ARG A 46 -15.02 -7.71 2.49
CA ARG A 46 -16.41 -7.85 2.01
C ARG A 46 -16.96 -6.58 1.37
N GLY A 47 -17.95 -6.72 0.49
CA GLY A 47 -18.55 -5.59 -0.22
C GLY A 47 -17.49 -4.77 -0.96
N LEU A 48 -17.51 -3.44 -0.81
CA LEU A 48 -16.47 -2.56 -1.37
C LEU A 48 -15.06 -3.00 -1.00
N GLU A 49 -14.85 -3.57 0.19
CA GLU A 49 -13.52 -3.98 0.65
C GLU A 49 -13.04 -5.28 -0.02
N ALA A 50 -13.89 -6.01 -0.75
CA ALA A 50 -13.47 -7.18 -1.53
C ALA A 50 -12.79 -6.79 -2.87
N ILE A 51 -13.17 -5.63 -3.44
CA ILE A 51 -12.62 -5.11 -4.70
C ILE A 51 -11.14 -4.76 -4.50
N GLY A 52 -10.25 -5.35 -5.31
CA GLY A 52 -8.81 -5.16 -5.22
C GLY A 52 -8.07 -6.04 -4.20
N THR A 53 -8.79 -6.72 -3.29
CA THR A 53 -8.20 -7.62 -2.27
C THR A 53 -8.52 -9.09 -2.55
N ASN A 54 -9.80 -9.45 -2.65
CA ASN A 54 -10.26 -10.80 -3.03
C ASN A 54 -11.67 -10.72 -3.63
N PRO A 55 -11.82 -10.72 -4.96
CA PRO A 55 -13.14 -10.52 -5.59
C PRO A 55 -14.16 -11.60 -5.21
N ALA A 56 -13.74 -12.83 -4.86
CA ALA A 56 -14.66 -13.91 -4.47
C ALA A 56 -15.49 -13.60 -3.21
N ASN A 57 -15.02 -12.67 -2.36
CA ASN A 57 -15.75 -12.27 -1.17
C ASN A 57 -16.79 -11.17 -1.41
N LEU A 58 -17.03 -10.74 -2.67
CA LEU A 58 -18.24 -9.98 -3.00
C LEU A 58 -19.52 -10.76 -2.66
N THR A 59 -19.44 -12.10 -2.59
CA THR A 59 -20.52 -12.99 -2.14
C THR A 59 -20.75 -12.98 -0.62
N LEU A 60 -19.91 -12.29 0.16
CA LEU A 60 -20.12 -12.14 1.61
C LEU A 60 -21.14 -11.04 1.89
N PRO A 61 -22.09 -11.28 2.82
CA PRO A 61 -23.00 -10.24 3.24
C PRO A 61 -22.23 -9.13 3.97
N HIS A 62 -22.59 -7.87 3.72
CA HIS A 62 -21.88 -6.69 4.26
C HIS A 62 -21.87 -6.62 5.80
N ARG A 63 -22.79 -7.35 6.42
CA ARG A 63 -22.82 -7.69 7.83
C ARG A 63 -23.22 -9.17 7.89
N GLU A 64 -22.63 -9.97 8.76
CA GLU A 64 -23.24 -11.27 9.02
C GLU A 64 -24.66 -11.03 9.57
N PRO A 65 -25.71 -11.64 8.99
CA PRO A 65 -27.00 -11.65 9.66
C PRO A 65 -26.81 -12.35 11.01
N PRO A 66 -27.52 -11.94 12.07
CA PRO A 66 -27.47 -12.68 13.31
C PRO A 66 -27.89 -14.14 13.05
N ARG A 67 -26.94 -15.08 13.19
CA ARG A 67 -27.23 -16.52 13.29
C ARG A 67 -27.86 -16.86 14.64
N GLY A 68 -28.86 -16.07 15.04
CA GLY A 68 -29.87 -16.51 15.97
C GLY A 68 -30.80 -17.40 15.19
N TRP A 69 -30.82 -18.69 15.52
CA TRP A 69 -31.90 -19.57 15.08
C TRP A 69 -33.22 -18.97 15.57
N ILE A 70 -34.01 -18.39 14.67
CA ILE A 70 -35.42 -18.13 14.97
C ILE A 70 -36.10 -19.49 14.94
N THR A 71 -36.10 -20.14 16.10
CA THR A 71 -36.73 -21.43 16.34
C THR A 71 -38.25 -21.22 16.42
N GLU A 72 -38.86 -20.87 15.28
CA GLU A 72 -40.29 -20.65 15.22
C GLU A 72 -40.99 -22.02 15.23
N THR A 73 -41.53 -22.38 16.38
CA THR A 73 -42.43 -23.54 16.51
C THR A 73 -43.75 -23.15 15.90
N ILE A 74 -43.88 -23.42 14.61
CA ILE A 74 -45.11 -23.25 13.84
C ILE A 74 -46.14 -24.25 14.38
N PRO A 75 -47.26 -23.80 15.00
CA PRO A 75 -48.26 -24.69 15.56
C PRO A 75 -48.98 -25.48 14.47
N TYR A 76 -49.44 -26.69 14.82
CA TYR A 76 -50.42 -27.45 14.04
C TYR A 76 -51.58 -26.56 13.52
N ASP A 77 -51.96 -26.73 12.24
CA ASP A 77 -52.97 -25.98 11.48
C ASP A 77 -52.72 -24.47 11.19
N SER A 78 -51.51 -23.94 11.35
CA SER A 78 -51.21 -22.56 10.96
C SER A 78 -51.06 -22.34 9.43
N THR A 79 -51.59 -21.24 8.91
CA THR A 79 -51.33 -20.77 7.53
C THR A 79 -50.03 -19.97 7.44
N VAL A 80 -49.13 -20.32 6.51
CA VAL A 80 -47.87 -19.60 6.27
C VAL A 80 -47.97 -18.81 4.96
N THR A 81 -47.89 -17.48 5.04
CA THR A 81 -47.79 -16.62 3.87
C THR A 81 -46.33 -16.52 3.43
N VAL A 82 -46.00 -17.07 2.25
CA VAL A 82 -44.66 -16.94 1.66
C VAL A 82 -44.73 -15.86 0.59
N LYS A 83 -43.87 -14.85 0.72
CA LYS A 83 -43.66 -13.85 -0.34
C LYS A 83 -42.62 -14.38 -1.32
N ASP A 84 -42.94 -14.31 -2.61
CA ASP A 84 -41.95 -14.60 -3.64
C ASP A 84 -40.89 -13.47 -3.72
N SER A 85 -39.84 -13.69 -4.51
CA SER A 85 -38.76 -12.71 -4.72
C SER A 85 -39.20 -11.45 -5.50
N LEU A 86 -40.47 -11.34 -5.87
CA LEU A 86 -41.10 -10.20 -6.53
C LEU A 86 -42.12 -9.48 -5.61
N GLY A 87 -42.30 -9.96 -4.37
CA GLY A 87 -43.20 -9.38 -3.36
C GLY A 87 -44.67 -9.79 -3.49
N ASN A 88 -45.00 -10.78 -4.32
CA ASN A 88 -46.37 -11.29 -4.42
C ASN A 88 -46.70 -12.19 -3.22
N ASP A 89 -47.84 -11.94 -2.58
CA ASP A 89 -48.38 -12.79 -1.53
C ASP A 89 -48.93 -14.10 -2.12
N SER A 90 -48.16 -15.18 -1.96
CA SER A 90 -48.62 -16.54 -2.28
C SER A 90 -48.96 -17.27 -0.98
N THR A 91 -50.25 -17.36 -0.68
CA THR A 91 -50.73 -18.09 0.51
C THR A 91 -50.80 -19.59 0.21
N TYR A 92 -49.89 -20.35 0.82
CA TYR A 92 -49.91 -21.81 0.77
C TYR A 92 -50.48 -22.36 2.07
N VAL A 93 -51.53 -23.19 1.98
CA VAL A 93 -52.00 -23.98 3.12
C VAL A 93 -51.15 -25.25 3.18
N ILE A 94 -50.34 -25.39 4.22
CA ILE A 94 -49.51 -26.57 4.46
C ILE A 94 -50.05 -27.27 5.70
N GLU A 95 -50.77 -28.38 5.50
CA GLU A 95 -51.17 -29.26 6.61
C GLU A 95 -49.94 -29.99 7.16
N LEU A 96 -49.39 -29.48 8.28
CA LEU A 96 -48.26 -30.06 8.97
C LEU A 96 -48.75 -31.17 9.92
N THR A 97 -48.32 -32.40 9.68
CA THR A 97 -48.80 -33.57 10.47
C THR A 97 -48.32 -33.62 11.92
N ARG A 98 -47.37 -32.75 12.31
CA ARG A 98 -46.82 -32.54 13.67
C ARG A 98 -46.21 -31.13 13.75
N ASP A 99 -46.01 -30.61 14.96
CA ASP A 99 -45.20 -29.41 15.18
C ASP A 99 -43.81 -29.60 14.54
N THR A 100 -43.47 -28.76 13.56
CA THR A 100 -42.18 -28.82 12.85
C THR A 100 -41.43 -27.52 13.03
N THR A 101 -40.22 -27.63 13.57
CA THR A 101 -39.29 -26.51 13.70
C THR A 101 -38.62 -26.26 12.35
N TRP A 102 -38.85 -25.08 11.78
CA TRP A 102 -38.19 -24.65 10.55
C TRP A 102 -36.97 -23.78 10.85
N LEU A 103 -35.96 -23.86 9.98
CA LEU A 103 -34.79 -22.99 10.02
C LEU A 103 -35.03 -21.84 9.04
N VAL A 104 -35.48 -20.70 9.55
CA VAL A 104 -35.67 -19.49 8.72
C VAL A 104 -34.31 -18.81 8.53
N GLU A 105 -33.69 -19.05 7.38
CA GLU A 105 -32.47 -18.34 6.99
C GLU A 105 -32.84 -16.91 6.55
N TYR A 106 -32.27 -15.90 7.23
CA TYR A 106 -32.55 -14.50 6.93
C TYR A 106 -31.80 -14.09 5.66
N PHE A 107 -32.48 -14.15 4.53
CA PHE A 107 -31.95 -13.66 3.26
C PHE A 107 -31.69 -12.13 3.38
N PRO A 108 -30.45 -11.65 3.12
CA PRO A 108 -30.25 -10.22 2.89
C PRO A 108 -31.11 -9.78 1.68
N PRO A 109 -31.44 -8.47 1.56
CA PRO A 109 -32.24 -8.01 0.42
C PRO A 109 -31.56 -8.42 -0.89
N ALA A 110 -32.37 -8.85 -1.87
CA ALA A 110 -31.92 -9.38 -3.16
C ALA A 110 -31.12 -8.37 -4.02
N VAL A 111 -31.02 -7.13 -3.54
CA VAL A 111 -30.12 -6.07 -3.97
C VAL A 111 -29.70 -5.30 -2.70
N SER A 112 -28.39 -5.13 -2.48
CA SER A 112 -27.85 -4.22 -1.47
C SER A 112 -26.76 -3.35 -2.07
N PHE A 113 -26.78 -2.04 -1.81
CA PHE A 113 -25.79 -1.09 -2.30
C PHE A 113 -24.81 -0.68 -1.20
N SER A 114 -23.61 -0.26 -1.59
CA SER A 114 -22.65 0.40 -0.70
C SER A 114 -21.79 1.39 -1.45
N ILE A 115 -21.84 2.67 -1.08
CA ILE A 115 -21.11 3.75 -1.75
C ILE A 115 -20.07 4.32 -0.76
N PRO A 116 -18.78 4.41 -1.13
CA PRO A 116 -17.82 5.16 -0.34
C PRO A 116 -18.08 6.65 -0.59
N ALA A 117 -18.46 7.41 0.43
CA ALA A 117 -18.52 8.86 0.31
C ALA A 117 -17.12 9.47 0.32
N PHE A 118 -16.21 8.84 1.07
CA PHE A 118 -14.77 9.10 1.06
C PHE A 118 -14.07 7.90 1.68
N SER A 119 -13.06 7.33 1.01
CA SER A 119 -12.18 6.32 1.62
C SER A 119 -10.76 6.54 1.17
N TRP A 120 -9.85 6.77 2.11
CA TRP A 120 -8.45 7.04 1.82
C TRP A 120 -7.55 6.52 2.94
N GLY A 121 -6.31 6.22 2.59
CA GLY A 121 -5.29 5.89 3.58
C GLY A 121 -3.91 6.21 3.05
N THR A 122 -3.01 6.53 3.98
CA THR A 122 -1.64 6.94 3.73
C THR A 122 -0.67 6.21 4.65
N ASN A 123 0.58 6.09 4.20
CA ASN A 123 1.70 5.60 4.98
C ASN A 123 2.94 6.45 4.69
N PHE A 124 3.94 6.35 5.53
CA PHE A 124 5.27 6.85 5.30
C PHE A 124 6.23 5.98 6.10
N GLY A 125 7.39 5.68 5.54
CA GLY A 125 8.44 4.91 6.16
C GLY A 125 9.80 5.30 5.59
N SER A 126 10.81 5.37 6.44
CA SER A 126 12.19 5.62 6.02
C SER A 126 13.18 5.01 7.01
N ASP A 127 13.93 4.00 6.56
CA ASP A 127 15.04 3.43 7.36
C ASP A 127 16.09 4.52 7.72
N PHE A 128 16.15 5.62 6.97
CA PHE A 128 17.14 6.69 7.12
C PHE A 128 16.91 7.63 8.32
N ILE A 129 15.65 7.94 8.67
CA ILE A 129 15.33 8.93 9.71
C ILE A 129 14.15 8.47 10.57
N ASN A 130 14.46 8.06 11.80
CA ASN A 130 13.46 7.96 12.87
C ASN A 130 13.33 9.27 13.66
N TYR A 131 12.31 9.35 14.53
CA TYR A 131 12.02 10.57 15.30
C TYR A 131 13.17 11.00 16.23
N ASP A 132 13.91 10.06 16.81
CA ASP A 132 15.02 10.39 17.71
C ASP A 132 16.22 10.96 16.96
N ILE A 133 16.58 10.38 15.81
CA ILE A 133 17.62 10.91 14.92
C ILE A 133 17.21 12.29 14.40
N TYR A 134 15.96 12.48 13.99
CA TYR A 134 15.42 13.79 13.64
C TYR A 134 15.58 14.79 14.79
N LYS A 135 15.10 14.46 15.98
CA LYS A 135 15.16 15.32 17.16
C LYS A 135 16.60 15.65 17.57
N GLU A 136 17.48 14.64 17.57
CA GLU A 136 18.86 14.73 18.01
C GLU A 136 19.73 15.56 17.06
N TYR A 137 19.54 15.38 15.74
CA TYR A 137 20.46 15.92 14.72
C TYR A 137 19.88 17.03 13.85
N PHE A 138 18.55 17.10 13.67
CA PHE A 138 17.89 18.00 12.72
C PHE A 138 17.05 19.10 13.38
N THR A 139 16.94 19.15 14.71
CA THR A 139 16.21 20.22 15.41
C THR A 139 17.08 21.31 16.05
N GLY A 140 18.41 21.24 15.90
CA GLY A 140 19.36 22.19 16.49
C GLY A 140 19.59 22.01 17.99
N VAL A 141 20.49 22.79 18.58
CA VAL A 141 20.67 22.88 20.05
C VAL A 141 19.94 24.14 20.55
N PRO A 142 19.35 24.16 21.77
CA PRO A 142 18.78 25.40 22.31
C PRO A 142 19.86 26.48 22.42
N ASP A 143 19.55 27.70 21.99
CA ASP A 143 20.43 28.84 22.22
C ASP A 143 20.65 29.07 23.73
N ILE A 144 21.87 29.49 24.06
CA ILE A 144 22.32 29.80 25.43
C ILE A 144 21.79 31.17 25.88
N ASP A 145 21.57 32.11 24.95
CA ASP A 145 21.10 33.46 25.27
C ASP A 145 19.56 33.56 25.45
N GLY A 146 18.83 32.50 25.07
CA GLY A 146 17.48 32.22 25.56
C GLY A 146 16.33 32.95 24.83
N ASP A 147 16.56 33.37 23.60
CA ASP A 147 15.57 34.05 22.76
C ASP A 147 14.50 33.11 22.15
N GLY A 148 14.78 31.80 22.15
CA GLY A 148 13.92 30.75 21.60
C GLY A 148 14.34 30.25 20.21
N GLU A 149 15.38 30.82 19.61
CA GLU A 149 16.03 30.27 18.43
C GLU A 149 16.88 29.02 18.81
N ARG A 150 17.29 28.25 17.81
CA ARG A 150 18.06 27.02 18.00
C ARG A 150 19.28 27.03 17.10
N ASP A 151 20.44 26.94 17.73
CA ASP A 151 21.75 26.92 17.09
C ASP A 151 21.95 25.64 16.25
N PRO A 152 22.75 25.69 15.16
CA PRO A 152 23.10 24.50 14.39
C PRO A 152 23.88 23.48 15.24
N ARG A 153 23.45 22.21 15.24
CA ARG A 153 24.29 21.12 15.78
C ARG A 153 25.43 20.82 14.79
N TYR A 154 26.66 20.91 15.27
CA TYR A 154 27.84 20.46 14.54
C TYR A 154 28.09 18.97 14.84
N LEU A 155 28.15 18.14 13.79
CA LEU A 155 28.35 16.70 13.91
C LEU A 155 29.84 16.38 14.08
N ASN A 156 30.19 15.65 15.14
CA ASN A 156 31.50 15.02 15.27
C ASN A 156 31.55 13.67 14.50
N ASP A 157 32.67 12.96 14.53
CA ASP A 157 32.80 11.70 13.78
C ASP A 157 31.99 10.54 14.37
N ASP A 158 31.77 10.53 15.69
CA ASP A 158 30.89 9.56 16.35
C ASP A 158 29.42 9.78 15.96
N ASP A 159 28.97 11.04 15.87
CA ASP A 159 27.64 11.44 15.38
C ASP A 159 27.42 10.97 13.94
N LYS A 160 28.39 11.21 13.05
CA LYS A 160 28.34 10.74 11.65
C LYS A 160 28.26 9.22 11.58
N ASN A 161 29.07 8.51 12.37
CA ASN A 161 29.08 7.05 12.40
C ASN A 161 27.75 6.48 12.92
N LYS A 162 27.16 7.09 13.96
CA LYS A 162 25.84 6.72 14.48
C LYS A 162 24.72 6.87 13.44
N ILE A 163 24.73 7.97 12.65
CA ILE A 163 23.79 8.14 11.53
C ILE A 163 24.05 7.09 10.43
N LEU A 164 25.32 6.76 10.17
CA LEU A 164 25.70 5.73 9.22
C LEU A 164 25.33 4.30 9.67
N GLU A 165 25.15 4.04 10.97
CA GLU A 165 24.69 2.76 11.51
C GLU A 165 23.20 2.51 11.28
N LEU A 166 22.41 3.54 10.94
CA LEU A 166 20.98 3.43 10.57
C LEU A 166 20.75 2.69 9.24
N PHE A 167 21.81 2.36 8.51
CA PHE A 167 21.78 1.61 7.26
C PHE A 167 22.20 0.15 7.52
N PRO A 168 21.36 -0.72 8.12
CA PRO A 168 21.77 -2.04 8.60
C PRO A 168 22.23 -3.00 7.49
N SER A 169 21.74 -2.80 6.26
CA SER A 169 22.12 -3.52 5.05
C SER A 169 23.07 -2.72 4.14
N GLY A 170 23.52 -1.53 4.55
CA GLY A 170 24.19 -0.58 3.68
C GLY A 170 23.27 0.15 2.69
N LEU A 171 21.96 -0.11 2.74
CA LEU A 171 20.91 0.51 1.93
C LEU A 171 19.83 1.03 2.87
N SER A 172 19.37 2.26 2.67
CA SER A 172 18.11 2.74 3.25
C SER A 172 17.02 2.57 2.23
N GLU A 173 15.85 2.11 2.68
CA GLU A 173 14.62 2.17 1.90
C GLU A 173 13.74 3.31 2.43
N THR A 174 13.03 3.98 1.53
CA THR A 174 12.04 5.02 1.86
C THR A 174 10.82 4.86 0.97
N HIS A 175 9.64 4.91 1.57
CA HIS A 175 8.35 4.86 0.91
C HIS A 175 7.38 5.81 1.61
N PHE A 176 6.55 6.48 0.85
CA PHE A 176 5.26 6.99 1.33
C PHE A 176 4.17 5.90 1.04
N ASP A 177 2.88 6.19 1.19
CA ASP A 177 1.76 5.64 0.41
C ASP A 177 0.57 6.62 0.52
N PHE A 178 -0.32 6.65 -0.47
CA PHE A 178 -1.61 7.31 -0.55
C PHE A 178 -2.50 6.58 -1.57
N GLU A 179 -3.62 6.04 -1.10
CA GLU A 179 -4.74 5.65 -1.95
C GLU A 179 -5.99 6.47 -1.62
N LEU A 180 -6.80 6.77 -2.65
CA LEU A 180 -8.13 7.38 -2.50
C LEU A 180 -9.15 6.66 -3.40
N ARG A 181 -10.14 6.02 -2.79
CA ARG A 181 -11.31 5.48 -3.50
C ARG A 181 -12.34 6.59 -3.66
N ALA A 182 -12.23 7.33 -4.76
CA ALA A 182 -13.12 8.43 -5.12
C ALA A 182 -14.56 7.94 -5.42
N PHE A 183 -14.72 6.70 -5.89
CA PHE A 183 -16.02 6.11 -6.14
C PHE A 183 -16.01 4.59 -5.95
N GLY A 184 -17.16 4.03 -5.61
CA GLY A 184 -17.42 2.62 -5.79
C GLY A 184 -18.87 2.26 -5.51
N PHE A 185 -19.28 1.10 -5.99
CA PHE A 185 -20.50 0.45 -5.53
C PHE A 185 -20.36 -1.07 -5.56
N THR A 186 -21.17 -1.74 -4.75
CA THR A 186 -21.42 -3.18 -4.87
C THR A 186 -22.92 -3.43 -5.00
N VAL A 187 -23.28 -4.49 -5.71
CA VAL A 187 -24.62 -5.03 -5.85
C VAL A 187 -24.54 -6.51 -5.48
N HIS A 188 -25.25 -6.90 -4.42
CA HIS A 188 -25.45 -8.31 -4.08
C HIS A 188 -26.65 -8.89 -4.84
N ASN A 189 -26.56 -10.10 -5.40
CA ASN A 189 -27.72 -10.80 -5.96
C ASN A 189 -27.51 -12.33 -6.09
N ASP A 190 -28.32 -13.13 -5.38
CA ASP A 190 -28.17 -14.60 -5.38
C ASP A 190 -28.45 -15.29 -6.74
N PHE A 191 -29.20 -14.66 -7.67
CA PHE A 191 -29.53 -15.27 -8.97
C PHE A 191 -28.45 -15.03 -10.03
N ILE A 192 -28.02 -13.78 -10.21
CA ILE A 192 -27.04 -13.40 -11.25
C ILE A 192 -25.61 -13.39 -10.72
N GLY A 193 -25.39 -13.35 -9.41
CA GLY A 193 -24.09 -13.15 -8.76
C GLY A 193 -23.84 -11.68 -8.42
N ASP A 194 -22.68 -11.44 -7.81
CA ASP A 194 -22.37 -10.20 -7.11
C ASP A 194 -21.45 -9.33 -7.96
N ILE A 195 -21.75 -8.05 -8.07
CA ILE A 195 -21.00 -7.10 -8.91
C ILE A 195 -20.40 -6.02 -8.01
N GLY A 196 -19.14 -5.68 -8.23
CA GLY A 196 -18.46 -4.55 -7.61
C GLY A 196 -17.85 -3.64 -8.67
N MET A 197 -17.90 -2.32 -8.48
CA MET A 197 -17.16 -1.36 -9.28
C MET A 197 -16.46 -0.34 -8.37
N SER A 198 -15.30 0.16 -8.79
CA SER A 198 -14.62 1.26 -8.09
C SER A 198 -13.77 2.12 -9.01
N VAL A 199 -13.59 3.39 -8.62
CA VAL A 199 -12.53 4.27 -9.12
C VAL A 199 -11.61 4.60 -7.96
N THR A 200 -10.33 4.23 -8.10
CA THR A 200 -9.32 4.38 -7.05
C THR A 200 -8.10 5.11 -7.61
N GLU A 201 -7.73 6.23 -6.99
CA GLU A 201 -6.42 6.85 -7.15
C GLU A 201 -5.39 6.06 -6.35
N LYS A 202 -4.25 5.77 -7.01
CA LYS A 202 -3.08 5.10 -6.47
C LYS A 202 -1.85 5.82 -6.99
N VAL A 203 -1.28 6.74 -6.22
CA VAL A 203 0.05 7.26 -6.54
C VAL A 203 1.07 6.13 -6.18
N ALA A 204 2.19 5.86 -6.85
CA ALA A 204 3.37 4.97 -6.60
C ALA A 204 4.71 5.70 -6.22
N ALA A 205 5.54 5.26 -5.26
CA ALA A 205 6.95 5.71 -5.08
C ALA A 205 7.79 4.86 -4.07
N ASN A 206 9.03 4.56 -4.42
CA ASN A 206 10.01 3.95 -3.53
C ASN A 206 11.38 4.55 -3.87
N LEU A 207 12.15 4.86 -2.84
CA LEU A 207 13.49 5.43 -2.93
C LEU A 207 14.44 4.58 -2.10
N ASP A 208 15.33 3.87 -2.78
CA ASP A 208 16.38 3.07 -2.17
C ASP A 208 17.71 3.81 -2.35
N LEU A 209 18.42 4.10 -1.24
CA LEU A 209 19.66 4.88 -1.22
C LEU A 209 20.78 4.16 -0.47
N PRO A 210 21.89 3.84 -1.14
CA PRO A 210 23.11 3.38 -0.50
C PRO A 210 23.65 4.34 0.57
N LYS A 211 24.14 3.74 1.66
CA LYS A 211 24.83 4.39 2.80
C LYS A 211 25.94 5.34 2.35
N ASP A 212 26.55 5.07 1.22
CA ASP A 212 27.67 5.82 0.69
C ASP A 212 27.32 7.23 0.21
N TYR A 213 26.06 7.53 -0.11
CA TYR A 213 25.62 8.93 -0.27
C TYR A 213 25.87 9.75 1.00
N MET A 214 25.48 9.19 2.16
CA MET A 214 25.68 9.83 3.45
C MET A 214 27.15 9.81 3.89
N ARG A 215 27.87 8.71 3.63
CA ARG A 215 29.31 8.65 3.93
C ARG A 215 30.09 9.70 3.13
N PHE A 216 29.77 9.88 1.85
CA PHE A 216 30.38 10.92 1.03
C PHE A 216 30.00 12.33 1.52
N PHE A 217 28.73 12.57 1.85
CA PHE A 217 28.29 13.85 2.40
C PHE A 217 29.01 14.21 3.72
N PHE A 218 29.28 13.22 4.57
CA PHE A 218 29.92 13.41 5.88
C PHE A 218 31.45 13.47 5.89
N PHE A 219 32.12 12.76 4.99
CA PHE A 219 33.58 12.58 4.99
C PHE A 219 34.28 13.09 3.72
N GLY A 220 33.56 13.31 2.62
CA GLY A 220 34.12 13.80 1.36
C GLY A 220 35.14 12.84 0.75
N LEU A 221 36.28 13.35 0.30
CA LEU A 221 37.37 12.55 -0.26
C LEU A 221 38.55 12.54 0.72
N ASP A 222 38.98 11.37 1.18
CA ASP A 222 40.15 11.24 2.05
C ASP A 222 41.45 11.50 1.27
N SER A 223 42.37 12.22 1.90
CA SER A 223 43.77 12.36 1.52
C SER A 223 44.48 11.03 1.17
N LEU A 224 44.15 9.93 1.85
CA LEU A 224 44.70 8.59 1.62
C LEU A 224 44.02 7.84 0.47
N GLY A 225 42.91 8.37 -0.03
CA GLY A 225 42.04 7.76 -1.01
C GLY A 225 40.75 7.22 -0.40
N SER A 226 39.69 7.21 -1.21
CA SER A 226 38.36 6.72 -0.85
C SER A 226 37.73 6.02 -2.05
N PHE A 227 36.80 5.12 -1.78
CA PHE A 227 35.91 4.51 -2.77
C PHE A 227 34.48 4.68 -2.24
N TYR A 228 33.54 4.95 -3.12
CA TYR A 228 32.11 5.12 -2.84
C TYR A 228 31.29 4.37 -3.89
N ASP A 229 30.33 3.59 -3.40
CA ASP A 229 29.47 2.72 -4.19
C ASP A 229 28.01 3.15 -4.08
N PHE A 230 27.40 3.48 -5.21
CA PHE A 230 25.98 3.85 -5.32
C PHE A 230 25.18 2.81 -6.11
N ASP A 231 25.76 1.63 -6.37
CA ASP A 231 25.02 0.48 -6.88
C ASP A 231 23.86 0.16 -5.92
N GLY A 232 22.68 -0.11 -6.49
CA GLY A 232 21.45 -0.33 -5.71
C GLY A 232 20.64 0.94 -5.40
N THR A 233 21.09 2.12 -5.85
CA THR A 233 20.21 3.30 -5.92
C THR A 233 18.99 2.98 -6.78
N SER A 234 17.78 3.25 -6.30
CA SER A 234 16.58 2.99 -7.08
C SER A 234 15.46 3.96 -6.77
N ILE A 235 14.89 4.54 -7.82
CA ILE A 235 13.70 5.38 -7.79
C ILE A 235 12.61 4.60 -8.53
N ARG A 236 11.46 4.36 -7.90
CA ARG A 236 10.34 3.63 -8.51
C ARG A 236 9.02 4.25 -8.09
N GLY A 237 8.45 5.13 -8.91
CA GLY A 237 7.15 5.75 -8.66
C GLY A 237 6.22 5.83 -9.87
N TRP A 238 4.94 6.07 -9.62
CA TRP A 238 3.90 6.31 -10.63
C TRP A 238 2.75 7.19 -10.10
N HIS A 239 1.81 7.59 -10.94
CA HIS A 239 0.46 7.98 -10.51
C HIS A 239 -0.55 7.22 -11.36
N LEU A 240 -1.42 6.43 -10.74
CA LEU A 240 -2.43 5.62 -11.39
C LEU A 240 -3.84 5.99 -10.94
N ARG A 241 -4.78 5.86 -11.88
CA ARG A 241 -6.22 5.74 -11.61
C ARG A 241 -6.69 4.38 -12.10
N GLU A 242 -7.23 3.58 -11.19
CA GLU A 242 -7.82 2.27 -11.51
C GLU A 242 -9.33 2.35 -11.61
N TYR A 243 -9.88 1.85 -12.72
CA TYR A 243 -11.30 1.60 -12.91
C TYR A 243 -11.52 0.08 -12.84
N ALA A 244 -12.00 -0.41 -11.70
CA ALA A 244 -12.23 -1.83 -11.48
C ALA A 244 -13.70 -2.20 -11.72
N LEU A 245 -13.92 -3.32 -12.40
CA LEU A 245 -15.20 -4.05 -12.45
C LEU A 245 -14.92 -5.48 -11.98
N SER A 246 -15.60 -5.89 -10.91
CA SER A 246 -15.47 -7.21 -10.30
C SER A 246 -16.79 -7.95 -10.32
N TYR A 247 -16.73 -9.27 -10.52
CA TYR A 247 -17.86 -10.18 -10.45
C TYR A 247 -17.50 -11.39 -9.57
N ALA A 248 -18.46 -11.87 -8.79
CA ALA A 248 -18.30 -13.09 -8.00
C ALA A 248 -19.58 -13.93 -7.96
N ARG A 249 -19.40 -15.22 -7.64
CA ARG A 249 -20.54 -16.12 -7.45
C ARG A 249 -20.20 -17.21 -6.43
N LYS A 250 -21.19 -17.57 -5.62
CA LYS A 250 -21.19 -18.83 -4.86
C LYS A 250 -21.22 -19.99 -5.87
N LEU A 251 -20.50 -21.07 -5.57
CA LEU A 251 -20.33 -22.27 -6.39
C LEU A 251 -20.82 -23.50 -5.61
N PRO A 252 -22.15 -23.69 -5.41
CA PRO A 252 -22.67 -24.71 -4.50
C PRO A 252 -22.28 -26.15 -4.87
N MET A 253 -21.97 -26.41 -6.15
CA MET A 253 -21.49 -27.71 -6.62
C MET A 253 -20.09 -28.09 -6.12
N LEU A 254 -19.35 -27.16 -5.54
CA LEU A 254 -18.04 -27.38 -4.91
C LEU A 254 -18.11 -27.56 -3.38
N ASN A 255 -19.30 -27.41 -2.78
CA ASN A 255 -19.49 -27.66 -1.35
C ASN A 255 -19.27 -29.15 -1.04
N TYR A 256 -18.33 -29.47 -0.15
CA TYR A 256 -17.97 -30.85 0.19
C TYR A 256 -17.47 -30.98 1.63
N LYS A 257 -18.15 -31.84 2.41
CA LYS A 257 -17.87 -32.14 3.83
C LYS A 257 -17.76 -30.90 4.72
N HIS A 258 -16.56 -30.35 4.87
CA HIS A 258 -16.25 -29.22 5.73
C HIS A 258 -16.11 -27.90 4.95
N PHE A 259 -16.10 -27.96 3.62
CA PHE A 259 -16.10 -26.79 2.74
C PHE A 259 -17.53 -26.47 2.32
N TYR A 260 -18.01 -25.29 2.66
CA TYR A 260 -19.33 -24.78 2.24
C TYR A 260 -19.22 -23.29 1.92
N ASN A 261 -20.26 -22.73 1.29
CA ASN A 261 -20.24 -21.35 0.77
C ASN A 261 -18.99 -21.04 -0.08
N VAL A 262 -18.54 -22.03 -0.86
CA VAL A 262 -17.42 -21.87 -1.78
C VAL A 262 -17.80 -20.79 -2.80
N SER A 263 -16.92 -19.82 -3.02
CA SER A 263 -17.10 -18.76 -4.01
C SER A 263 -15.84 -18.56 -4.84
N ALA A 264 -16.03 -18.06 -6.06
CA ALA A 264 -14.95 -17.57 -6.91
C ALA A 264 -15.32 -16.17 -7.43
N GLY A 265 -14.29 -15.38 -7.75
CA GLY A 265 -14.47 -14.04 -8.30
C GLY A 265 -13.35 -13.65 -9.25
N LEU A 266 -13.68 -12.72 -10.14
CA LEU A 266 -12.84 -12.13 -11.17
C LEU A 266 -12.97 -10.61 -11.08
N GLY A 267 -11.85 -9.90 -11.03
CA GLY A 267 -11.76 -8.46 -11.25
C GLY A 267 -11.08 -8.17 -12.58
N LEU A 268 -11.61 -7.20 -13.32
CA LEU A 268 -10.99 -6.60 -14.50
C LEU A 268 -10.76 -5.12 -14.19
N LYS A 269 -9.54 -4.64 -14.47
CA LYS A 269 -9.12 -3.25 -14.23
C LYS A 269 -8.70 -2.61 -15.55
N LEU A 270 -9.25 -1.44 -15.86
CA LEU A 270 -8.60 -0.47 -16.75
C LEU A 270 -7.75 0.44 -15.88
N VAL A 271 -6.46 0.57 -16.19
CA VAL A 271 -5.51 1.36 -15.41
C VAL A 271 -5.02 2.51 -16.27
N HIS A 272 -5.24 3.74 -15.79
CA HIS A 272 -4.73 4.96 -16.40
C HIS A 272 -3.51 5.43 -15.61
N GLY A 273 -2.34 5.42 -16.24
CA GLY A 273 -1.12 5.97 -15.68
C GLY A 273 -0.97 7.44 -16.08
N TYR A 274 -0.81 8.32 -15.11
CA TYR A 274 -0.59 9.76 -15.27
C TYR A 274 0.89 10.11 -15.24
N GLU A 275 1.66 9.45 -14.37
CA GLU A 275 3.10 9.67 -14.21
C GLU A 275 3.80 8.35 -13.92
N VAL A 276 5.08 8.24 -14.26
CA VAL A 276 5.98 7.16 -13.85
C VAL A 276 7.43 7.63 -13.85
N ALA A 277 8.21 7.15 -12.90
CA ALA A 277 9.66 7.24 -12.86
C ALA A 277 10.23 5.93 -12.31
N ILE A 278 10.91 5.14 -13.13
CA ILE A 278 11.48 3.85 -12.72
C ILE A 278 12.94 3.72 -13.13
N THR A 279 13.77 3.32 -12.18
CA THR A 279 15.15 2.90 -12.42
C THR A 279 15.16 1.49 -13.00
N GLU A 280 15.56 1.34 -14.26
CA GLU A 280 15.85 0.02 -14.84
C GLU A 280 17.24 -0.48 -14.42
N LYS A 281 18.18 0.45 -14.26
CA LYS A 281 19.57 0.15 -13.91
C LYS A 281 20.21 1.34 -13.21
N TYR A 282 21.00 1.08 -12.18
CA TYR A 282 21.84 2.10 -11.57
C TYR A 282 23.11 1.45 -11.03
N ASN A 283 24.13 1.44 -11.88
CA ASN A 283 25.47 1.08 -11.46
C ASN A 283 26.30 2.36 -11.47
N ALA A 284 26.81 2.78 -10.32
CA ALA A 284 27.56 4.03 -10.21
C ALA A 284 28.51 3.99 -9.02
N SER A 285 29.78 4.33 -9.26
CA SER A 285 30.79 4.46 -8.22
C SER A 285 31.80 5.54 -8.55
N PHE A 286 32.43 6.10 -7.51
CA PHE A 286 33.67 6.85 -7.71
C PHE A 286 34.70 6.55 -6.62
N ALA A 287 35.96 6.83 -6.95
CA ALA A 287 37.08 6.74 -6.05
C ALA A 287 38.00 7.94 -6.23
N ASN A 288 38.70 8.35 -5.17
CA ASN A 288 39.91 9.15 -5.32
C ASN A 288 41.13 8.33 -4.90
N LYS A 289 42.25 8.49 -5.60
CA LYS A 289 43.52 7.82 -5.30
C LYS A 289 44.66 8.83 -5.30
N PRO A 290 45.60 8.79 -4.34
CA PRO A 290 46.81 9.62 -4.39
C PRO A 290 47.61 9.33 -5.65
N ASN A 291 47.96 10.36 -6.41
CA ASN A 291 48.77 10.23 -7.62
C ASN A 291 50.27 10.20 -7.23
N PRO A 292 51.07 9.22 -7.70
CA PRO A 292 52.52 9.18 -7.41
C PRO A 292 53.31 10.44 -7.82
N ASN A 293 52.79 11.23 -8.77
CA ASN A 293 53.38 12.48 -9.23
C ASN A 293 52.87 13.71 -8.44
N GLY A 294 52.08 13.50 -7.39
CA GLY A 294 51.44 14.54 -6.58
C GLY A 294 49.99 14.82 -6.98
N GLY A 295 49.14 15.13 -6.00
CA GLY A 295 47.70 15.33 -6.18
C GLY A 295 46.90 14.03 -6.06
N TRP A 296 45.68 14.02 -6.61
CA TRP A 296 44.75 12.90 -6.56
C TRP A 296 44.06 12.71 -7.91
N ASP A 297 43.88 11.45 -8.29
CA ASP A 297 43.07 11.06 -9.43
C ASP A 297 41.66 10.72 -8.95
N LEU A 298 40.63 11.40 -9.48
CA LEU A 298 39.23 11.03 -9.29
C LEU A 298 38.81 10.09 -10.43
N ILE A 299 38.41 8.87 -10.07
CA ILE A 299 37.99 7.81 -11.00
C ILE A 299 36.49 7.60 -10.81
N GLY A 300 35.71 7.62 -11.88
CA GLY A 300 34.27 7.35 -11.81
C GLY A 300 33.82 6.37 -12.88
N ASN A 301 32.81 5.57 -12.55
CA ASN A 301 32.09 4.70 -13.46
C ASN A 301 30.58 4.91 -13.24
N PHE A 302 29.85 5.17 -14.32
CA PHE A 302 28.41 5.44 -14.31
C PHE A 302 27.77 4.68 -15.47
N ASP A 303 26.78 3.85 -15.17
CA ASP A 303 26.01 3.05 -16.11
C ASP A 303 24.58 2.92 -15.56
N THR A 304 23.82 4.01 -15.75
CA THR A 304 22.49 4.25 -15.17
C THR A 304 21.44 4.46 -16.27
N ARG A 305 20.21 3.99 -16.02
CA ARG A 305 19.05 4.17 -16.89
C ARG A 305 17.77 4.32 -16.06
N ILE A 306 17.11 5.46 -16.22
CA ILE A 306 15.83 5.79 -15.57
C ILE A 306 14.81 6.11 -16.66
N LEU A 307 13.68 5.40 -16.70
CA LEU A 307 12.57 5.66 -17.61
C LEU A 307 11.51 6.53 -16.92
N ARG A 308 10.95 7.50 -17.65
CA ARG A 308 9.93 8.43 -17.18
C ARG A 308 8.85 8.65 -18.23
N SER A 309 7.61 8.88 -17.80
CA SER A 309 6.49 9.32 -18.66
C SER A 309 5.50 10.11 -17.81
N THR A 310 4.87 11.12 -18.40
CA THR A 310 4.08 12.15 -17.70
C THR A 310 2.89 12.62 -18.53
N SER A 311 1.80 12.96 -17.86
CA SER A 311 0.53 13.36 -18.49
C SER A 311 0.53 14.81 -18.96
N PHE A 312 1.48 15.63 -18.48
CA PHE A 312 1.81 16.98 -18.93
C PHE A 312 3.19 16.98 -19.61
N ASN A 313 3.50 17.93 -20.50
CA ASN A 313 4.84 18.06 -21.09
C ASN A 313 5.82 18.66 -20.06
N PRO A 314 6.86 17.94 -19.63
CA PRO A 314 7.83 18.45 -18.66
C PRO A 314 8.79 19.50 -19.27
N ASP A 315 8.73 19.76 -20.59
CA ASP A 315 9.53 20.78 -21.27
C ASP A 315 8.74 22.07 -21.58
N ASP A 316 7.48 22.18 -21.16
CA ASP A 316 6.68 23.41 -21.27
C ASP A 316 6.36 23.94 -19.87
N ASP A 317 7.06 25.01 -19.47
CA ASP A 317 6.87 25.70 -18.19
C ASP A 317 5.43 26.24 -17.97
N ASN A 318 4.57 26.20 -18.99
CA ASN A 318 3.18 26.65 -18.95
C ASN A 318 2.15 25.50 -18.93
N GLU A 319 2.54 24.22 -19.12
CA GLU A 319 1.60 23.09 -19.03
C GLU A 319 1.46 22.62 -17.58
N GLU A 320 0.41 23.09 -16.90
CA GLU A 320 0.10 22.66 -15.54
C GLU A 320 -0.37 21.19 -15.46
N TYR A 321 0.04 20.50 -14.39
CA TYR A 321 -0.46 19.16 -14.07
C TYR A 321 -1.99 19.15 -13.91
N ASN A 322 -2.67 18.28 -14.66
CA ASN A 322 -4.12 18.10 -14.60
C ASN A 322 -4.47 16.67 -14.15
N PRO A 323 -4.93 16.45 -12.90
CA PRO A 323 -5.27 15.12 -12.38
C PRO A 323 -6.51 14.48 -13.06
N ILE A 324 -7.23 15.23 -13.90
CA ILE A 324 -8.41 14.76 -14.66
C ILE A 324 -8.06 14.68 -16.17
N GLY A 325 -6.82 14.98 -16.55
CA GLY A 325 -6.35 14.99 -17.94
C GLY A 325 -6.29 13.61 -18.59
N SER A 326 -5.87 13.61 -19.86
CA SER A 326 -5.55 12.38 -20.60
C SER A 326 -4.36 11.66 -19.95
N PRO A 327 -4.42 10.33 -19.76
CA PRO A 327 -3.31 9.58 -19.17
C PRO A 327 -2.08 9.57 -20.10
N ALA A 328 -0.91 9.35 -19.49
CA ALA A 328 0.36 9.15 -20.16
C ALA A 328 0.60 7.69 -20.59
N GLY A 329 -0.03 6.75 -19.88
CA GLY A 329 -0.03 5.32 -20.19
C GLY A 329 -1.35 4.65 -19.87
N THR A 330 -1.64 3.55 -20.55
CA THR A 330 -2.86 2.75 -20.35
C THR A 330 -2.50 1.30 -20.15
N GLY A 331 -3.16 0.66 -19.18
CA GLY A 331 -2.92 -0.72 -18.79
C GLY A 331 -4.19 -1.50 -18.50
N ILE A 332 -4.04 -2.81 -18.42
CA ILE A 332 -5.10 -3.75 -18.01
C ILE A 332 -4.58 -4.57 -16.84
N GLY A 333 -5.41 -4.74 -15.82
CA GLY A 333 -5.15 -5.62 -14.68
C GLY A 333 -6.25 -6.66 -14.50
N ILE A 334 -5.89 -7.82 -13.96
CA ILE A 334 -6.80 -8.91 -13.63
C ILE A 334 -6.60 -9.30 -12.16
N ASP A 335 -7.71 -9.41 -11.42
CA ASP A 335 -7.75 -9.99 -10.08
C ASP A 335 -8.49 -11.34 -10.12
N LEU A 336 -7.97 -12.33 -9.42
CA LEU A 336 -8.58 -13.65 -9.26
C LEU A 336 -8.72 -13.97 -7.78
N GLY A 337 -9.87 -14.52 -7.40
CA GLY A 337 -10.16 -14.84 -6.01
C GLY A 337 -10.93 -16.15 -5.87
N ILE A 338 -10.69 -16.83 -4.76
CA ILE A 338 -11.56 -17.89 -4.21
C ILE A 338 -11.74 -17.67 -2.70
N GLY A 339 -12.87 -18.16 -2.19
CA GLY A 339 -13.16 -18.19 -0.76
C GLY A 339 -14.04 -19.38 -0.41
N ALA A 340 -13.98 -19.84 0.83
CA ALA A 340 -14.85 -20.89 1.34
C ALA A 340 -14.97 -20.78 2.87
N ASP A 341 -16.14 -21.11 3.40
CA ASP A 341 -16.28 -21.40 4.82
C ASP A 341 -15.75 -22.83 5.03
N VAL A 342 -14.78 -22.99 5.94
CA VAL A 342 -13.98 -24.21 6.11
C VAL A 342 -14.05 -24.66 7.56
N TYR A 343 -14.97 -25.56 7.88
CA TYR A 343 -15.30 -25.94 9.25
C TYR A 343 -15.94 -24.78 10.06
N GLN A 344 -16.51 -25.10 11.22
CA GLN A 344 -17.43 -24.20 11.93
C GLN A 344 -16.80 -22.84 12.27
N ALA A 345 -17.46 -21.77 11.82
CA ALA A 345 -17.08 -20.36 12.03
C ALA A 345 -15.69 -19.93 11.50
N ILE A 346 -15.03 -20.75 10.67
CA ILE A 346 -13.77 -20.40 9.99
C ILE A 346 -14.05 -20.15 8.51
N ARG A 347 -13.50 -19.08 7.95
CA ARG A 347 -13.50 -18.79 6.51
C ARG A 347 -12.07 -18.68 6.00
N ALA A 348 -11.76 -19.34 4.89
CA ALA A 348 -10.49 -19.23 4.19
C ALA A 348 -10.67 -18.44 2.88
N GLY A 349 -9.64 -17.66 2.52
CA GLY A 349 -9.60 -16.87 1.28
C GLY A 349 -8.22 -16.94 0.63
N PHE A 350 -8.22 -16.99 -0.69
CA PHE A 350 -7.02 -16.90 -1.53
C PHE A 350 -7.28 -15.96 -2.70
N SER A 351 -6.32 -15.12 -3.04
CA SER A 351 -6.38 -14.28 -4.22
C SER A 351 -5.01 -14.04 -4.85
N ILE A 352 -5.01 -13.72 -6.14
CA ILE A 352 -3.89 -13.08 -6.84
C ILE A 352 -4.47 -11.83 -7.51
N THR A 353 -3.92 -10.67 -7.20
CA THR A 353 -4.41 -9.37 -7.70
C THR A 353 -3.37 -8.72 -8.58
N ASP A 354 -3.83 -7.75 -9.37
CA ASP A 354 -2.98 -6.84 -10.15
C ASP A 354 -2.11 -7.56 -11.19
N ILE A 355 -2.62 -8.64 -11.77
CA ILE A 355 -1.96 -9.35 -12.87
C ILE A 355 -2.09 -8.49 -14.14
N GLY A 356 -1.00 -7.88 -14.58
CA GLY A 356 -0.97 -7.14 -15.85
C GLY A 356 0.14 -6.12 -15.96
N SER A 357 -0.07 -5.13 -16.84
CA SER A 357 0.91 -4.10 -17.17
C SER A 357 0.26 -2.83 -17.71
N ILE A 358 1.01 -1.74 -17.67
CA ILE A 358 0.70 -0.44 -18.26
C ILE A 358 1.70 -0.19 -19.39
N THR A 359 1.24 0.27 -20.55
CA THR A 359 2.09 0.76 -21.63
C THR A 359 2.04 2.29 -21.64
N TRP A 360 3.20 2.92 -21.58
CA TRP A 360 3.42 4.36 -21.52
C TRP A 360 3.78 4.89 -22.90
N THR A 361 3.09 5.93 -23.36
CA THR A 361 3.19 6.43 -24.74
C THR A 361 3.27 7.95 -24.84
N LYS A 362 2.85 8.71 -23.81
CA LYS A 362 2.96 10.17 -23.77
C LYS A 362 4.25 10.59 -23.05
N ASN A 363 4.94 11.60 -23.60
CA ASN A 363 6.08 12.28 -22.98
C ASN A 363 7.15 11.32 -22.41
N THR A 364 7.38 10.22 -23.11
CA THR A 364 8.30 9.15 -22.73
C THR A 364 9.75 9.62 -22.85
N LYS A 365 10.47 9.60 -21.73
CA LYS A 365 11.89 9.98 -21.64
C LYS A 365 12.70 8.87 -20.97
N GLU A 366 13.95 8.78 -21.37
CA GLU A 366 14.97 8.06 -20.63
C GLU A 366 16.11 9.00 -20.23
N THR A 367 16.61 8.83 -19.01
CA THR A 367 17.84 9.46 -18.53
C THR A 367 18.92 8.39 -18.54
N ILE A 368 19.97 8.59 -19.34
CA ILE A 368 21.10 7.66 -19.41
C ILE A 368 22.36 8.35 -18.90
N GLY A 369 22.96 7.81 -17.84
CA GLY A 369 24.33 8.10 -17.46
C GLY A 369 25.23 6.97 -17.95
N ASN A 370 26.05 7.20 -18.98
CA ASN A 370 27.06 6.23 -19.41
C ASN A 370 28.42 6.94 -19.52
N ALA A 371 29.28 6.71 -18.52
CA ALA A 371 30.58 7.36 -18.45
C ALA A 371 31.60 6.50 -17.70
N SER A 372 32.86 6.64 -18.08
CA SER A 372 34.00 6.22 -17.27
C SER A 372 35.11 7.24 -17.46
N PHE A 373 35.62 7.80 -16.37
CA PHE A 373 36.60 8.87 -16.43
C PHE A 373 37.71 8.69 -15.39
N VAL A 374 38.87 9.27 -15.69
CA VAL A 374 39.95 9.54 -14.75
C VAL A 374 40.25 11.03 -14.85
N MET A 375 39.84 11.77 -13.83
CA MET A 375 40.00 13.21 -13.72
C MET A 375 41.21 13.50 -12.83
N THR A 376 42.24 14.10 -13.42
CA THR A 376 43.48 14.49 -12.73
C THR A 376 43.48 15.96 -12.32
N ASN A 377 42.58 16.78 -12.88
CA ASN A 377 42.43 18.18 -12.49
C ASN A 377 40.97 18.68 -12.59
N PRO A 378 40.19 18.67 -11.49
CA PRO A 378 38.80 19.13 -11.46
C PRO A 378 38.62 20.64 -11.71
N THR A 379 39.70 21.41 -11.81
CA THR A 379 39.62 22.85 -12.15
C THR A 379 39.68 23.12 -13.65
N GLN A 380 39.90 22.10 -14.48
CA GLN A 380 39.74 22.20 -15.94
C GLN A 380 38.27 22.05 -16.32
N GLN A 381 37.73 23.06 -16.98
CA GLN A 381 36.31 23.14 -17.33
C GLN A 381 35.82 21.90 -18.12
N GLU A 382 36.58 21.44 -19.10
CA GLU A 382 36.23 20.25 -19.91
C GLU A 382 36.10 18.96 -19.07
N GLN A 383 36.99 18.74 -18.10
CA GLN A 383 36.90 17.59 -17.20
C GLN A 383 35.70 17.75 -16.25
N PHE A 384 35.47 18.96 -15.74
CA PHE A 384 34.33 19.26 -14.86
C PHE A 384 32.99 19.07 -15.57
N ASP A 385 32.85 19.54 -16.81
CA ASP A 385 31.61 19.37 -17.59
C ASP A 385 31.39 17.89 -17.95
N SER A 386 32.44 17.14 -18.30
CA SER A 386 32.33 15.68 -18.51
C SER A 386 31.92 14.92 -17.24
N LEU A 387 32.38 15.34 -16.05
CA LEU A 387 31.94 14.78 -14.76
C LEU A 387 30.47 15.16 -14.47
N LYS A 388 30.09 16.40 -14.75
CA LYS A 388 28.73 16.89 -14.55
C LYS A 388 27.74 16.13 -15.43
N ASP A 389 28.02 16.00 -16.73
CA ASP A 389 27.16 15.30 -17.68
C ASP A 389 27.04 13.79 -17.33
N ALA A 390 28.11 13.18 -16.82
CA ALA A 390 28.08 11.81 -16.30
C ALA A 390 27.16 11.65 -15.08
N PHE A 391 27.15 12.65 -14.19
CA PHE A 391 26.37 12.62 -12.95
C PHE A 391 24.90 13.02 -13.14
N THR A 392 24.62 14.02 -13.99
CA THR A 392 23.23 14.39 -14.34
C THR A 392 22.58 13.38 -15.27
N GLY A 393 23.40 12.64 -16.03
CA GLY A 393 22.94 11.87 -17.17
C GLY A 393 22.49 12.77 -18.32
N LYS A 394 22.12 12.13 -19.43
CA LYS A 394 21.50 12.78 -20.58
C LYS A 394 20.04 12.35 -20.69
N ASP A 395 19.15 13.34 -20.70
CA ASP A 395 17.73 13.13 -21.01
C ASP A 395 17.52 13.04 -22.52
N THR A 396 16.81 12.00 -22.96
CA THR A 396 16.38 11.80 -24.35
C THR A 396 14.95 11.30 -24.40
N THR A 397 14.15 11.79 -25.36
CA THR A 397 12.88 11.17 -25.72
C THR A 397 13.12 9.72 -26.11
N THR A 398 12.32 8.80 -25.57
CA THR A 398 12.40 7.37 -25.88
C THR A 398 11.06 6.88 -26.44
N GLY A 399 11.03 5.65 -26.94
CA GLY A 399 9.82 5.04 -27.48
C GLY A 399 8.77 4.70 -26.40
N GLU A 400 7.73 3.98 -26.78
CA GLU A 400 6.84 3.37 -25.80
C GLU A 400 7.59 2.35 -24.93
N PHE A 401 7.23 2.27 -23.65
CA PHE A 401 7.74 1.27 -22.72
C PHE A 401 6.61 0.78 -21.81
N SER A 402 6.80 -0.37 -21.15
CA SER A 402 5.77 -0.96 -20.29
C SER A 402 6.28 -1.26 -18.89
N THR A 403 5.41 -1.08 -17.90
CA THR A 403 5.66 -1.42 -16.49
C THR A 403 4.66 -2.45 -16.01
N THR A 404 5.10 -3.43 -15.22
CA THR A 404 4.18 -4.41 -14.61
C THR A 404 3.37 -3.79 -13.47
N LEU A 405 2.10 -4.19 -13.36
CA LEU A 405 1.26 -3.87 -12.20
C LEU A 405 1.79 -4.56 -10.93
N PRO A 406 1.40 -4.14 -9.71
CA PRO A 406 1.97 -4.65 -8.46
C PRO A 406 1.43 -6.05 -8.09
N THR A 407 1.65 -7.04 -8.95
CA THR A 407 1.08 -8.38 -8.81
C THR A 407 1.44 -9.00 -7.46
N ALA A 408 0.42 -9.41 -6.71
CA ALA A 408 0.59 -9.99 -5.38
C ALA A 408 -0.41 -11.13 -5.12
N MET A 409 0.01 -12.10 -4.32
CA MET A 409 -0.81 -13.20 -3.81
C MET A 409 -1.12 -12.99 -2.33
N ARG A 410 -2.37 -13.28 -1.95
CA ARG A 410 -2.81 -13.32 -0.55
C ARG A 410 -3.42 -14.67 -0.23
N LEU A 411 -3.12 -15.20 0.95
CA LEU A 411 -3.72 -16.40 1.52
C LEU A 411 -4.00 -16.14 2.98
N GLY A 412 -5.23 -16.38 3.44
CA GLY A 412 -5.57 -16.10 4.83
C GLY A 412 -6.83 -16.82 5.30
N ALA A 413 -7.04 -16.75 6.61
CA ALA A 413 -8.20 -17.30 7.27
C ALA A 413 -8.72 -16.33 8.33
N ALA A 414 -10.02 -16.35 8.56
CA ALA A 414 -10.68 -15.60 9.62
C ALA A 414 -11.59 -16.53 10.42
N ILE A 415 -11.66 -16.35 11.73
CA ILE A 415 -12.45 -17.15 12.67
C ILE A 415 -13.32 -16.24 13.53
N GLN A 416 -14.62 -16.49 13.53
CA GLN A 416 -15.59 -15.77 14.35
C GLN A 416 -15.72 -16.51 15.69
N VAL A 417 -14.94 -16.06 16.68
CA VAL A 417 -14.68 -16.79 17.94
C VAL A 417 -15.95 -16.95 18.78
N ASP A 418 -16.81 -15.93 18.81
CA ASP A 418 -18.12 -15.97 19.48
C ASP A 418 -19.11 -16.99 18.88
N GLN A 419 -18.87 -17.49 17.67
CA GLN A 419 -19.69 -18.51 17.00
C GLN A 419 -19.13 -19.94 17.13
N LEU A 420 -18.03 -20.15 17.86
CA LEU A 420 -17.43 -21.48 18.01
C LEU A 420 -18.28 -22.36 18.97
N PRO A 421 -18.66 -23.60 18.60
CA PRO A 421 -19.62 -24.39 19.39
C PRO A 421 -19.20 -24.76 20.82
N PHE A 422 -17.91 -24.60 21.16
CA PHE A 422 -17.37 -24.80 22.51
C PHE A 422 -17.32 -23.52 23.35
N ILE A 423 -17.72 -22.36 22.79
CA ILE A 423 -17.86 -21.07 23.48
C ILE A 423 -19.36 -20.83 23.72
N GLY A 424 -19.80 -21.04 24.95
CA GLY A 424 -21.24 -21.00 25.29
C GLY A 424 -21.84 -19.60 25.36
N SER A 425 -21.08 -18.61 25.83
CA SER A 425 -21.46 -17.20 25.81
C SER A 425 -20.22 -16.32 25.72
N PHE A 426 -20.28 -15.31 24.85
CA PHE A 426 -19.20 -14.34 24.65
C PHE A 426 -19.76 -12.91 24.77
N PRO A 427 -19.08 -11.99 25.46
CA PRO A 427 -19.57 -10.62 25.64
C PRO A 427 -19.31 -9.78 24.38
N GLY A 428 -20.14 -9.95 23.34
CA GLY A 428 -20.02 -9.24 22.06
C GLY A 428 -19.70 -10.16 20.89
N GLU A 429 -19.10 -9.61 19.83
CA GLU A 429 -18.63 -10.37 18.65
C GLU A 429 -17.09 -10.24 18.57
N LEU A 430 -16.35 -11.32 18.30
CA LEU A 430 -14.87 -11.35 18.22
C LEU A 430 -14.41 -12.10 16.97
N LEU A 431 -13.84 -11.37 16.02
CA LEU A 431 -13.13 -11.91 14.87
C LEU A 431 -11.63 -12.00 15.17
N VAL A 432 -10.99 -13.09 14.78
CA VAL A 432 -9.52 -13.18 14.65
C VAL A 432 -9.19 -13.55 13.21
N SER A 433 -8.17 -12.93 12.62
CA SER A 433 -7.76 -13.17 11.23
C SER A 433 -6.25 -13.36 11.12
N ILE A 434 -5.82 -14.18 10.17
CA ILE A 434 -4.42 -14.38 9.80
C ILE A 434 -4.24 -14.27 8.29
N GLU A 435 -3.10 -13.75 7.85
CA GLU A 435 -2.79 -13.60 6.42
C GLU A 435 -1.30 -13.80 6.13
N TYR A 436 -1.04 -14.41 4.98
CA TYR A 436 0.22 -14.41 4.25
C TYR A 436 0.07 -13.60 2.97
N HIS A 437 0.96 -12.65 2.73
CA HIS A 437 1.02 -11.82 1.53
C HIS A 437 2.40 -11.95 0.85
N GLN A 438 2.41 -12.14 -0.47
CA GLN A 438 3.61 -12.25 -1.30
C GLN A 438 3.45 -11.40 -2.56
N GLY A 439 4.24 -10.33 -2.69
CA GLY A 439 4.39 -9.63 -3.98
C GLY A 439 5.34 -10.40 -4.90
N PHE A 440 5.11 -10.34 -6.21
CA PHE A 440 5.93 -11.03 -7.21
C PHE A 440 6.88 -10.10 -7.98
N ASN A 441 6.87 -8.79 -7.70
CA ASN A 441 7.75 -7.81 -8.30
C ASN A 441 8.06 -6.66 -7.32
N LEU A 442 8.90 -5.73 -7.79
CA LEU A 442 9.24 -4.48 -7.10
C LEU A 442 8.58 -3.28 -7.77
N SER A 443 7.43 -3.48 -8.44
CA SER A 443 6.65 -2.36 -8.96
C SER A 443 6.28 -1.40 -7.81
N PRO A 444 6.17 -0.08 -8.08
CA PRO A 444 5.87 0.91 -7.05
C PRO A 444 4.72 0.49 -6.12
N GLY A 445 4.94 0.53 -4.80
CA GLY A 445 3.97 0.07 -3.79
C GLY A 445 3.93 -1.46 -3.52
N ASN A 446 4.74 -2.26 -4.21
CA ASN A 446 4.88 -3.71 -3.99
C ASN A 446 6.24 -4.09 -3.40
N THR A 447 6.35 -5.32 -2.90
CA THR A 447 7.63 -5.90 -2.48
C THR A 447 7.66 -7.42 -2.63
N THR A 448 8.83 -7.96 -2.94
CA THR A 448 9.09 -9.41 -2.94
C THR A 448 9.29 -9.98 -1.53
N ARG A 449 9.42 -9.13 -0.50
CA ARG A 449 9.45 -9.56 0.90
C ARG A 449 8.06 -10.03 1.34
N ALA A 450 7.92 -11.30 1.67
CA ALA A 450 6.68 -11.83 2.23
C ALA A 450 6.28 -11.12 3.53
N ARG A 451 4.97 -10.97 3.78
CA ARG A 451 4.39 -10.46 5.04
C ARG A 451 3.49 -11.52 5.67
N PHE A 452 3.65 -11.72 6.96
CA PHE A 452 2.70 -12.46 7.81
C PHE A 452 1.96 -11.46 8.70
N ALA A 453 0.66 -11.62 8.87
CA ALA A 453 -0.16 -10.75 9.71
C ALA A 453 -1.15 -11.55 10.56
N ILE A 454 -1.45 -11.05 11.76
CA ILE A 454 -2.56 -11.48 12.60
C ILE A 454 -3.32 -10.25 13.11
N GLY A 455 -4.64 -10.26 12.96
CA GLY A 455 -5.54 -9.18 13.36
C GLY A 455 -6.71 -9.68 14.21
N THR A 456 -7.34 -8.78 14.94
CA THR A 456 -8.59 -9.05 15.64
C THR A 456 -9.53 -7.84 15.63
N GLU A 457 -10.81 -8.09 15.38
CA GLU A 457 -11.90 -7.11 15.50
C GLU A 457 -12.82 -7.55 16.64
N TYR A 458 -12.91 -6.74 17.69
CA TYR A 458 -13.81 -6.95 18.82
C TYR A 458 -14.95 -5.92 18.79
N ARG A 459 -16.18 -6.38 18.94
CA ARG A 459 -17.41 -5.58 18.98
C ARG A 459 -18.09 -5.78 20.33
N PRO A 460 -17.76 -4.99 21.37
CA PRO A 460 -18.50 -5.00 22.63
C PRO A 460 -19.97 -4.57 22.44
N ALA A 461 -20.23 -3.77 21.40
CA ALA A 461 -21.55 -3.51 20.87
C ALA A 461 -21.50 -3.54 19.35
N ARG A 462 -22.61 -3.93 18.72
CA ARG A 462 -22.75 -4.08 17.26
C ARG A 462 -22.35 -2.85 16.43
N TRP A 463 -22.36 -1.66 17.03
CA TRP A 463 -22.03 -0.40 16.38
C TRP A 463 -20.61 0.11 16.69
N ILE A 464 -19.83 -0.59 17.53
CA ILE A 464 -18.45 -0.23 17.91
C ILE A 464 -17.48 -1.38 17.57
N PRO A 465 -17.04 -1.55 16.31
CA PRO A 465 -15.86 -2.35 16.01
C PRO A 465 -14.59 -1.66 16.53
N ILE A 466 -13.81 -2.37 17.35
CA ILE A 466 -12.46 -1.99 17.81
C ILE A 466 -11.48 -3.01 17.21
N ARG A 467 -10.35 -2.56 16.68
CA ARG A 467 -9.42 -3.38 15.91
C ARG A 467 -7.99 -3.19 16.36
N THR A 468 -7.22 -4.26 16.32
CA THR A 468 -5.76 -4.22 16.39
C THR A 468 -5.17 -5.42 15.65
N GLY A 469 -3.91 -5.34 15.27
CA GLY A 469 -3.18 -6.46 14.67
C GLY A 469 -1.68 -6.22 14.68
N ILE A 470 -0.90 -7.26 14.42
CA ILE A 470 0.53 -7.15 14.19
C ILE A 470 0.89 -7.80 12.85
N SER A 471 1.90 -7.27 12.17
CA SER A 471 2.47 -7.93 11.00
C SER A 471 3.99 -7.85 10.97
N MET A 472 4.59 -8.83 10.29
CA MET A 472 6.04 -9.04 10.19
C MET A 472 6.41 -9.33 8.74
N GLY A 473 7.51 -8.75 8.26
CA GLY A 473 7.92 -8.78 6.86
C GLY A 473 7.27 -7.66 6.03
N GLY A 474 7.19 -7.85 4.70
CA GLY A 474 6.76 -6.79 3.79
C GLY A 474 7.77 -5.63 3.69
N VAL A 475 7.29 -4.44 3.28
CA VAL A 475 8.13 -3.22 3.24
C VAL A 475 8.46 -2.80 4.67
N ASP A 476 7.41 -2.66 5.47
CA ASP A 476 7.36 -2.06 6.81
C ASP A 476 8.11 -2.83 7.92
N ARG A 477 8.63 -4.04 7.63
CA ARG A 477 9.37 -4.96 8.54
C ARG A 477 8.57 -5.44 9.78
N PHE A 478 8.10 -4.56 10.65
CA PHE A 478 7.23 -4.86 11.79
C PHE A 478 6.20 -3.73 11.96
N ASN A 479 4.92 -4.10 12.04
CA ASN A 479 3.81 -3.18 12.28
C ASN A 479 2.96 -3.62 13.48
N TRP A 480 2.38 -2.64 14.15
CA TRP A 480 1.35 -2.81 15.18
C TRP A 480 0.20 -1.87 14.85
N ALA A 481 -0.84 -2.43 14.26
CA ALA A 481 -2.02 -1.70 13.85
C ALA A 481 -3.03 -1.51 14.97
N ALA A 482 -3.79 -0.43 14.89
CA ALA A 482 -5.00 -0.23 15.66
C ALA A 482 -6.00 0.62 14.89
N GLY A 483 -7.27 0.49 15.25
CA GLY A 483 -8.33 1.33 14.72
C GLY A 483 -9.67 1.05 15.37
N PHE A 484 -10.67 1.82 14.96
CA PHE A 484 -12.04 1.63 15.41
C PHE A 484 -13.01 2.07 14.31
N GLY A 485 -14.29 1.81 14.52
CA GLY A 485 -15.33 2.34 13.66
C GLY A 485 -16.64 2.58 14.40
N LEU A 486 -17.58 3.12 13.65
CA LEU A 486 -18.97 3.32 14.03
C LEU A 486 -19.82 2.67 12.94
N ASP A 487 -20.63 1.66 13.27
CA ASP A 487 -21.49 0.93 12.31
C ASP A 487 -22.96 1.02 12.71
N PHE A 488 -23.65 2.02 12.15
CA PHE A 488 -25.08 2.27 12.33
C PHE A 488 -25.94 1.52 11.28
N GLY A 489 -25.40 0.49 10.63
CA GLY A 489 -26.11 -0.30 9.61
C GLY A 489 -26.08 0.36 8.23
N GLY A 490 -26.90 1.38 8.01
CA GLY A 490 -26.94 2.15 6.76
C GLY A 490 -25.76 3.11 6.58
N PHE A 491 -24.91 3.25 7.60
CA PHE A 491 -23.79 4.18 7.64
C PHE A 491 -22.66 3.58 8.47
N ASN A 492 -21.45 3.55 7.92
CA ASN A 492 -20.26 3.06 8.59
C ASN A 492 -19.07 4.00 8.40
N TRP A 493 -18.45 4.41 9.51
CA TRP A 493 -17.17 5.11 9.56
C TRP A 493 -16.11 4.20 10.16
N ASN A 494 -14.87 4.29 9.67
CA ASN A 494 -13.70 3.63 10.26
C ASN A 494 -12.50 4.57 10.25
N PHE A 495 -11.65 4.44 11.26
CA PHE A 495 -10.35 5.10 11.39
C PHE A 495 -9.31 4.04 11.74
N GLY A 496 -8.11 4.13 11.17
CA GLY A 496 -7.05 3.15 11.43
C GLY A 496 -5.65 3.65 11.15
N THR A 497 -4.67 2.98 11.74
CA THR A 497 -3.23 3.13 11.53
C THR A 497 -2.56 1.76 11.64
N GLU A 498 -1.46 1.54 10.93
CA GLU A 498 -0.58 0.37 11.05
C GLU A 498 0.59 0.57 12.01
N ASN A 499 0.82 1.82 12.44
CA ASN A 499 1.97 2.23 13.25
C ASN A 499 1.49 2.78 14.61
N PHE A 500 0.52 2.11 15.24
CA PHE A 500 -0.05 2.53 16.54
C PHE A 500 1.01 2.63 17.64
N GLY A 501 2.07 1.82 17.57
CA GLY A 501 3.20 1.88 18.49
C GLY A 501 3.96 3.22 18.49
N LEU A 502 3.83 4.03 17.42
CA LEU A 502 4.36 5.41 17.36
C LEU A 502 3.85 6.27 18.53
N LEU A 503 2.64 5.99 19.05
CA LEU A 503 2.07 6.72 20.20
C LEU A 503 2.72 6.37 21.54
N PHE A 504 3.41 5.23 21.65
CA PHE A 504 3.96 4.69 22.91
C PHE A 504 5.48 4.70 22.94
N SER A 505 6.12 4.57 21.78
CA SER A 505 7.58 4.48 21.64
C SER A 505 8.08 5.22 20.39
N PRO A 506 7.72 6.51 20.15
CA PRO A 506 7.94 7.19 18.87
C PRO A 506 9.39 7.13 18.37
N ASN A 507 10.34 7.11 19.30
CA ASN A 507 11.78 6.93 19.13
C ASN A 507 12.17 5.67 18.32
N ASN A 508 11.39 4.59 18.45
CA ASN A 508 11.63 3.28 17.87
C ASN A 508 10.81 3.02 16.59
N TRP A 509 10.12 4.02 16.05
CA TRP A 509 9.33 3.91 14.82
C TRP A 509 9.93 4.83 13.74
N ASP A 510 10.11 4.23 12.57
CA ASP A 510 10.59 4.82 11.32
C ASP A 510 9.43 5.13 10.35
N GLN A 511 8.19 4.96 10.82
CA GLN A 511 6.98 4.95 10.00
C GLN A 511 5.77 5.64 10.64
N ALA A 512 4.87 6.15 9.80
CA ALA A 512 3.60 6.73 10.18
C ALA A 512 2.52 6.47 9.12
N SER A 513 1.38 5.90 9.53
CA SER A 513 0.21 5.70 8.67
C SER A 513 -1.07 6.18 9.32
N PHE A 514 -2.04 6.54 8.48
CA PHE A 514 -3.40 6.90 8.90
C PHE A 514 -4.36 6.65 7.74
N GLY A 515 -5.60 6.29 8.04
CA GLY A 515 -6.67 6.30 7.04
C GLY A 515 -8.06 6.34 7.63
N MET A 516 -9.01 6.75 6.79
CA MET A 516 -10.42 6.92 7.14
C MET A 516 -11.30 6.43 6.01
N SER A 517 -12.34 5.66 6.34
CA SER A 517 -13.38 5.25 5.40
C SER A 517 -14.77 5.62 5.88
N MET A 518 -15.60 6.09 4.94
CA MET A 518 -17.02 6.40 5.12
C MET A 518 -17.82 5.67 4.04
N ILE A 519 -18.63 4.71 4.45
CA ILE A 519 -19.48 3.89 3.57
C ILE A 519 -20.95 4.11 3.93
N VAL A 520 -21.76 4.46 2.95
CA VAL A 520 -23.22 4.49 3.04
C VAL A 520 -23.76 3.19 2.45
N ARG A 521 -24.63 2.48 3.17
CA ARG A 521 -25.29 1.24 2.71
C ARG A 521 -26.78 1.52 2.50
N ILE A 522 -27.35 1.05 1.39
CA ILE A 522 -28.75 1.26 0.98
C ILE A 522 -29.36 -0.08 0.59
#